data_AF-U5S5H5-F1
#
_entry.id   AF-U5S5H5-F1
#
_cell.length_a   1.000
_cell.length_b   1.000
_cell.length_c   1.000
_cell.angle_alpha   90.00
_cell.angle_beta   90.00
_cell.angle_gamma   90.00
#
_symmetry.space_group_name_H-M   'P 1'
#
loop_
_entity.id
_entity.type
_entity.pdbx_description
1 polymer ?
#
loop_
_entity_poly.entity_id
_entity_poly.type
_entity_poly.pdbx_seq_one_letter_code
_entity_poly.pdbx_strand_id
1 'polypeptide(L)'
;LGIPKCEATPEENPMMIRAAFSVMGLGPMVGVSELNEKTKNFVYEYTGDSWTWLPQGQPSEHIIFDDNISEFYRTQNPNTLHIPSSHKYVIST
;
A
#
# COMPACT_ATOMS: atom_id res chain seq x y z
N LEU A 1 4.82 15.86 -7.16
CA LEU A 1 3.71 16.76 -7.59
C LEU A 1 3.97 18.25 -7.31
N GLY A 2 5.10 18.68 -6.71
CA GLY A 2 5.36 20.11 -6.46
C GLY A 2 4.41 20.76 -5.43
N ILE A 3 3.43 20.03 -4.94
CA ILE A 3 2.53 20.43 -3.86
C ILE A 3 3.28 20.21 -2.53
N PRO A 4 3.38 21.24 -1.67
CA PRO A 4 3.99 21.09 -0.35
C PRO A 4 3.25 20.01 0.45
N LYS A 5 3.99 19.27 1.27
CA LYS A 5 3.39 18.30 2.19
C LYS A 5 2.39 19.03 3.08
N CYS A 6 1.21 18.44 3.29
CA CYS A 6 0.26 19.02 4.22
C CYS A 6 0.88 19.06 5.63
N GLU A 7 0.87 20.21 6.28
CA GLU A 7 1.50 20.45 7.59
C GLU A 7 0.58 20.07 8.77
N ALA A 8 -0.37 19.17 8.54
CA ALA A 8 -1.28 18.70 9.59
C ALA A 8 -0.53 17.88 10.64
N THR A 9 -0.98 17.98 11.89
CA THR A 9 -0.43 17.14 12.96
C THR A 9 -0.71 15.65 12.69
N PRO A 10 0.02 14.72 13.32
CA PRO A 10 -0.28 13.30 13.23
C PRO A 10 -1.75 12.94 13.52
N GLU A 11 -2.43 13.71 14.38
CA GLU A 11 -3.84 13.54 14.74
C GLU A 11 -4.80 14.11 13.67
N GLU A 12 -4.40 15.18 12.98
CA GLU A 12 -5.19 15.83 11.93
C GLU A 12 -5.11 15.10 10.59
N ASN A 13 -3.98 14.46 10.30
CA ASN A 13 -3.76 13.66 9.09
C ASN A 13 -4.87 12.62 8.81
N PRO A 14 -5.27 11.75 9.75
CA PRO A 14 -6.35 10.80 9.51
C PRO A 14 -7.71 11.48 9.29
N MET A 15 -7.96 12.64 9.90
CA MET A 15 -9.20 13.41 9.66
C MET A 15 -9.24 13.99 8.25
N MET A 16 -8.13 14.54 7.77
CA MET A 16 -8.03 15.01 6.39
C MET A 16 -8.15 13.88 5.37
N ILE A 17 -7.50 12.74 5.63
CA ILE A 17 -7.63 11.54 4.80
C ILE A 17 -9.10 11.12 4.74
N ARG A 18 -9.77 10.96 5.88
CA ARG A 18 -11.21 10.64 5.94
C ARG A 18 -12.07 11.63 5.16
N ALA A 19 -11.81 12.93 5.29
CA ALA A 19 -12.53 13.95 4.56
C ALA A 19 -12.34 13.79 3.03
N ALA A 20 -11.10 13.62 2.57
CA ALA A 20 -10.78 13.41 1.16
C ALA A 20 -11.45 12.15 0.59
N PHE A 21 -11.40 11.03 1.32
CA PHE A 21 -12.07 9.78 0.91
C PHE A 21 -13.60 9.89 0.96
N SER A 22 -14.17 10.68 1.87
CA SER A 22 -15.61 10.94 1.92
C SER A 22 -16.11 11.68 0.68
N VAL A 23 -15.31 12.61 0.13
CA VAL A 23 -15.63 13.28 -1.16
C VAL A 23 -15.70 12.27 -2.31
N MET A 24 -14.91 11.20 -2.26
CA MET A 24 -14.91 10.14 -3.27
C MET A 24 -16.00 9.07 -3.04
N GLY A 25 -16.90 9.26 -2.07
CA GLY A 25 -17.95 8.30 -1.72
C GLY A 25 -17.46 7.07 -0.94
N LEU A 26 -16.21 7.11 -0.45
CA LEU A 26 -15.59 6.05 0.35
C LEU A 26 -15.70 6.30 1.87
N GLY A 27 -16.50 7.28 2.29
CA GLY A 27 -16.80 7.57 3.70
C GLY A 27 -18.08 6.87 4.18
N PRO A 28 -18.20 6.52 5.49
CA PRO A 28 -17.38 6.91 6.65
C PRO A 28 -16.35 5.85 7.13
N MET A 29 -16.20 4.72 6.43
CA MET A 29 -15.42 3.57 6.90
C MET A 29 -13.95 3.61 6.47
N VAL A 30 -13.24 4.70 6.76
CA VAL A 30 -11.79 4.77 6.50
C VAL A 30 -11.02 4.38 7.76
N GLY A 31 -10.41 3.20 7.69
CA GLY A 31 -9.46 2.68 8.68
C GLY A 31 -8.03 3.09 8.34
N VAL A 32 -7.23 3.37 9.39
CA VAL A 32 -5.79 3.57 9.27
C VAL A 32 -5.12 2.59 10.21
N SER A 33 -4.15 1.83 9.71
CA SER A 33 -3.37 0.88 10.51
C SER A 33 -1.88 1.07 10.24
N GLU A 34 -1.05 0.78 11.24
CA GLU A 34 0.39 0.83 11.10
C GLU A 34 0.90 -0.40 10.35
N LEU A 35 1.85 -0.19 9.43
CA LEU A 35 2.58 -1.23 8.70
C LEU A 35 3.90 -1.53 9.40
N ASN A 36 3.84 -2.29 10.49
CA ASN A 36 4.96 -2.86 11.22
C ASN A 36 5.29 -4.30 10.77
N GLU A 37 6.37 -4.88 11.30
CA GLU A 37 6.83 -6.25 10.98
C GLU A 37 5.74 -7.33 11.12
N LYS A 38 4.84 -7.20 12.11
CA LYS A 38 3.73 -8.16 12.27
C LYS A 38 2.68 -7.99 11.19
N THR A 39 2.33 -6.74 10.88
CA THR A 39 1.28 -6.42 9.92
C THR A 39 1.71 -6.57 8.45
N LYS A 40 3.01 -6.45 8.18
CA LYS A 40 3.59 -6.72 6.84
C LYS A 40 3.31 -8.15 6.38
N ASN A 41 3.16 -9.10 7.32
CA ASN A 41 2.77 -10.48 7.00
C ASN A 41 1.36 -10.60 6.41
N PHE A 42 0.50 -9.58 6.53
CA PHE A 42 -0.81 -9.55 5.87
C PHE A 42 -0.76 -8.98 4.46
N VAL A 43 0.40 -8.51 4.00
CA VAL A 43 0.59 -8.10 2.61
C VAL A 43 0.75 -9.37 1.79
N TYR A 44 -0.24 -9.63 0.94
CA TYR A 44 -0.33 -10.86 0.17
C TYR A 44 0.55 -10.79 -1.08
N GLU A 45 1.46 -11.74 -1.23
CA GLU A 45 2.19 -11.94 -2.49
C GLU A 45 1.35 -12.77 -3.44
N TYR A 46 1.28 -12.34 -4.70
CA TYR A 46 0.57 -13.09 -5.70
C TYR A 46 1.46 -14.22 -6.20
N THR A 47 1.12 -15.48 -5.90
CA THR A 47 1.76 -16.65 -6.50
C THR A 47 0.81 -17.28 -7.52
N GLY A 48 1.19 -17.26 -8.80
CA GLY A 48 0.38 -17.79 -9.91
C GLY A 48 0.07 -19.29 -9.85
N ASP A 49 0.65 -20.03 -8.91
CA ASP A 49 0.59 -21.50 -8.85
C ASP A 49 -0.55 -22.09 -8.00
N SER A 50 -1.35 -21.29 -7.28
CA SER A 50 -2.21 -21.86 -6.22
C SER A 50 -3.66 -21.38 -6.15
N TRP A 51 -4.24 -20.83 -7.22
CA TRP A 51 -5.68 -20.50 -7.26
C TRP A 51 -6.33 -20.97 -8.55
N THR A 52 -7.12 -22.05 -8.45
CA THR A 52 -7.84 -22.71 -9.56
C THR A 52 -8.92 -21.85 -10.23
N TRP A 53 -9.20 -20.66 -9.71
CA TRP A 53 -10.22 -19.73 -10.21
C TRP A 53 -9.66 -18.48 -10.90
N LEU A 54 -8.34 -18.30 -10.94
CA LEU A 54 -7.70 -17.20 -11.68
C LEU A 54 -7.32 -17.65 -13.10
N PRO A 55 -7.40 -16.76 -14.10
CA PRO A 55 -6.93 -17.06 -15.46
C PRO A 55 -5.47 -17.53 -15.40
N GLN A 56 -5.20 -18.73 -15.93
CA GLN A 56 -3.85 -19.28 -16.03
C GLN A 56 -2.94 -18.28 -16.79
N GLY A 57 -1.78 -17.95 -16.21
CA GLY A 57 -0.79 -17.06 -16.84
C GLY A 57 -0.63 -15.67 -16.22
N GLN A 58 -1.24 -15.38 -15.07
CA GLN A 58 -0.89 -14.18 -14.29
C GLN A 58 0.50 -14.36 -13.67
N PRO A 59 1.49 -13.47 -13.94
CA PRO A 59 2.81 -13.57 -13.35
C PRO A 59 2.71 -13.42 -11.84
N SER A 60 3.46 -14.23 -11.09
CA SER A 60 3.61 -14.01 -9.65
C SER A 60 4.15 -12.60 -9.39
N GLU A 61 3.62 -11.89 -8.39
CA GLU A 61 4.15 -10.60 -7.94
C GLU A 61 4.75 -10.80 -6.54
N HIS A 62 6.07 -10.69 -6.46
CA HIS A 62 6.81 -10.72 -5.19
C HIS A 62 6.89 -9.30 -4.61
N ILE A 63 6.80 -9.15 -3.29
CA ILE A 63 6.78 -7.82 -2.65
C ILE A 63 8.00 -7.69 -1.73
N ILE A 64 8.82 -6.68 -1.98
CA ILE A 64 10.00 -6.37 -1.15
C ILE A 64 9.81 -5.02 -0.47
N PHE A 65 9.98 -5.00 0.85
CA PHE A 65 10.16 -3.76 1.60
C PHE A 65 11.64 -3.37 1.56
N ASP A 66 11.96 -2.27 0.87
CA ASP A 66 13.32 -1.82 0.62
C ASP A 66 13.60 -0.49 1.34
N ASP A 67 14.68 -0.46 2.11
CA ASP A 67 15.11 0.70 2.90
C ASP A 67 15.83 1.77 2.07
N ASN A 68 16.29 1.43 0.86
CA ASN A 68 17.16 2.28 0.05
C ASN A 68 16.40 3.13 -0.98
N ILE A 69 15.07 3.08 -0.96
CA ILE A 69 14.21 3.67 -2.00
C ILE A 69 13.21 4.62 -1.36
N SER A 70 12.90 5.72 -2.04
CA SER A 70 11.92 6.71 -1.57
C SER A 70 10.56 6.58 -2.26
N GLU A 71 10.50 5.86 -3.37
CA GLU A 71 9.31 5.69 -4.20
C GLU A 71 9.16 4.22 -4.60
N PHE A 72 7.91 3.77 -4.76
CA PHE A 72 7.66 2.39 -5.19
C PHE A 72 7.96 2.24 -6.69
N TYR A 73 8.44 1.06 -7.09
CA TYR A 73 8.63 0.70 -8.50
C TYR A 73 8.47 -0.79 -8.73
N ARG A 74 8.33 -1.20 -9.99
CA ARG A 74 8.23 -2.60 -10.40
C ARG A 74 9.39 -3.03 -11.27
N THR A 75 9.90 -4.23 -11.04
CA THR A 75 10.80 -4.95 -11.95
C THR A 75 10.02 -6.06 -12.65
N GLN A 76 10.41 -6.46 -13.86
CA GLN A 76 9.63 -7.41 -14.68
C GLN A 76 10.19 -8.84 -14.66
N ASN A 77 11.41 -9.08 -14.17
CA ASN A 77 12.08 -10.40 -14.20
C ASN A 77 12.99 -10.60 -12.97
N PRO A 78 12.51 -11.24 -11.88
CA PRO A 78 11.12 -11.64 -11.65
C PRO A 78 10.21 -10.42 -11.42
N ASN A 79 8.91 -10.56 -11.65
CA ASN A 79 7.94 -9.51 -11.40
C ASN A 79 7.89 -9.18 -9.89
N THR A 80 8.47 -8.03 -9.51
CA THR A 80 8.66 -7.64 -8.10
C THR A 80 8.21 -6.21 -7.88
N LEU A 81 7.36 -5.98 -6.88
CA LEU A 81 7.00 -4.67 -6.40
C LEU A 81 7.90 -4.30 -5.21
N HIS A 82 8.67 -3.22 -5.37
CA HIS A 82 9.49 -2.67 -4.30
C HIS A 82 8.72 -1.54 -3.61
N ILE A 83 8.54 -1.65 -2.30
CA ILE A 83 7.85 -0.67 -1.46
C ILE A 83 8.87 -0.08 -0.48
N PRO A 84 9.02 1.25 -0.41
CA PRO A 84 9.84 1.88 0.63
C PRO A 84 9.44 1.41 2.02
N SER A 85 10.39 0.90 2.82
CA SER A 85 10.12 0.54 4.22
C SER A 85 9.69 1.72 5.08
N SER A 86 9.95 2.95 4.63
CA SER A 86 9.44 4.18 5.25
C SER A 86 7.92 4.31 5.17
N HIS A 87 7.22 3.50 4.36
CA HIS A 87 5.76 3.43 4.39
C HIS A 87 5.30 2.77 5.70
N LYS A 88 4.79 3.59 6.61
CA LYS A 88 4.37 3.18 7.96
C LYS A 88 2.87 2.95 8.11
N TYR A 89 2.05 3.28 7.12
CA TYR A 89 0.60 3.26 7.27
C TYR A 89 -0.09 2.64 6.07
N VAL A 90 -1.18 1.92 6.34
CA VAL A 90 -2.14 1.43 5.35
C VAL A 90 -3.47 2.12 5.60
N ILE A 91 -4.11 2.57 4.53
CA ILE A 91 -5.46 3.14 4.54
C ILE A 91 -6.39 2.12 3.90
N SER A 92 -7.44 1.72 4.63
CA SER A 92 -8.47 0.77 4.17
C SER A 92 -9.83 1.45 4.10
N THR A 93 -10.60 1.15 3.06
CA THR A 93 -11.93 1.71 2.78
C THR A 93 -12.96 0.62 2.54
#